data_AF-W9NII2-F1
#
_entry.id   AF-W9NII2-F1
#
_cell.length_a   1.000
_cell.length_b   1.000
_cell.length_c   1.000
_cell.angle_alpha   90.00
_cell.angle_beta   90.00
_cell.angle_gamma   90.00
#
_symmetry.space_group_name_H-M   'P 1'
#
loop_
_entity.id
_entity.type
_entity.pdbx_description
1 polymer ?
#
loop_
_entity_poly.entity_id
_entity_poly.type
_entity_poly.pdbx_seq_one_letter_code
_entity_poly.pdbx_strand_id
1 'polypeptide(L)'
;MAYSFIHIDRCAADLSSMAAKYKTLRLEALRQSPTAFSSTLETESQFDDDVWVSRLRDPEKETFICVFEGGQSSEWVAQVTLRGPLSDEEFTLPSESGQSSPARDGLEEKWQMLSLYSLPSHRGKGLAAKLCQEAFQFLESQHGTKAPHVLVRIMVKPENTATIRLYERLGFKHTGHCTLEEALRANGDSHLIPKGKLEDKYTTRSGVIMALQLCRDT
;
A
#
# COMPACT_ATOMS: atom_id res chain seq x y z
N MET A 1 -26.13 6.28 -8.19
CA MET A 1 -25.13 5.65 -7.30
C MET A 1 -23.77 6.13 -7.75
N ALA A 2 -23.05 6.84 -6.88
CA ALA A 2 -21.80 7.51 -7.22
C ALA A 2 -20.64 6.95 -6.37
N TYR A 3 -19.41 7.10 -6.88
CA TYR A 3 -18.20 6.79 -6.14
C TYR A 3 -17.43 8.09 -5.92
N SER A 4 -16.94 8.32 -4.71
CA SER A 4 -16.00 9.37 -4.38
C SER A 4 -14.71 8.76 -3.84
N PHE A 5 -13.63 9.51 -3.91
CA PHE A 5 -12.30 9.11 -3.45
C PHE A 5 -11.82 10.14 -2.44
N ILE A 6 -11.34 9.67 -1.30
CA ILE A 6 -10.87 10.53 -0.21
C ILE A 6 -9.46 10.14 0.19
N HIS A 7 -8.62 11.13 0.44
CA HIS A 7 -7.37 11.00 1.17
C HIS A 7 -7.66 11.28 2.65
N ILE A 8 -7.22 10.40 3.55
CA ILE A 8 -7.47 10.55 4.98
C ILE A 8 -6.55 11.64 5.55
N ASP A 9 -7.14 12.73 6.04
CA ASP A 9 -6.42 13.72 6.85
C ASP A 9 -6.19 13.15 8.26
N ARG A 10 -4.91 12.91 8.60
CA ARG A 10 -4.47 12.41 9.90
C ARG A 10 -4.78 13.35 11.08
N CYS A 11 -5.06 14.62 10.80
CA CYS A 11 -5.43 15.64 11.77
C CYS A 11 -6.94 15.87 11.85
N ALA A 12 -7.75 15.11 11.11
CA ALA A 12 -9.20 15.28 11.09
C ALA A 12 -9.81 15.13 12.48
N ALA A 13 -10.75 16.01 12.83
CA ALA A 13 -11.43 16.00 14.13
C ALA A 13 -12.26 14.72 14.35
N ASP A 14 -12.72 14.08 13.28
CA ASP A 14 -13.53 12.87 13.28
C ASP A 14 -12.72 11.59 12.98
N LEU A 15 -11.39 11.62 13.12
CA LEU A 15 -10.50 10.50 12.78
C LEU A 15 -10.88 9.19 13.48
N SER A 16 -11.40 9.23 14.71
CA SER A 16 -11.86 8.01 15.41
C SER A 16 -13.04 7.34 14.71
N SER A 17 -13.96 8.13 14.14
CA SER A 17 -15.08 7.62 13.33
C SER A 17 -14.58 7.03 12.02
N MET A 18 -13.62 7.69 11.37
CA MET A 18 -12.95 7.18 10.17
C MET A 18 -12.20 5.87 10.45
N ALA A 19 -11.51 5.78 11.60
CA ALA A 19 -10.79 4.58 12.04
C ALA A 19 -11.73 3.38 12.23
N ALA A 20 -12.95 3.59 12.74
CA ALA A 20 -13.96 2.53 12.85
C ALA A 20 -14.43 2.00 11.47
N LYS A 21 -14.61 2.91 10.49
CA LYS A 21 -14.92 2.52 9.10
C LYS A 21 -13.74 1.79 8.44
N TYR A 22 -12.52 2.30 8.65
CA TYR A 22 -11.29 1.67 8.20
C TYR A 22 -11.11 0.26 8.77
N LYS A 23 -11.31 0.09 10.09
CA LYS A 23 -11.33 -1.20 10.78
C LYS A 23 -12.28 -2.17 10.10
N THR A 24 -13.52 -1.75 9.85
CA THR A 24 -14.54 -2.58 9.21
C THR A 24 -14.08 -3.07 7.82
N LEU A 25 -13.60 -2.15 6.97
CA LEU A 25 -13.12 -2.49 5.63
C LEU A 25 -11.87 -3.40 5.68
N ARG A 26 -10.94 -3.13 6.60
CA ARG A 26 -9.72 -3.92 6.78
C ARG A 26 -10.01 -5.34 7.25
N LEU A 27 -10.87 -5.52 8.24
CA LEU A 27 -11.25 -6.84 8.72
C LEU A 27 -11.99 -7.63 7.63
N GLU A 28 -12.82 -6.98 6.83
CA GLU A 28 -13.45 -7.62 5.66
C GLU A 28 -12.40 -8.03 4.61
N ALA A 29 -11.37 -7.22 4.38
CA ALA A 29 -10.27 -7.57 3.49
C ALA A 29 -9.52 -8.83 3.96
N LEU A 30 -9.20 -8.90 5.25
CA LEU A 30 -8.55 -10.06 5.87
C LEU A 30 -9.42 -11.32 5.79
N ARG A 31 -10.74 -11.17 5.95
CA ARG A 31 -11.70 -12.27 5.84
C ARG A 31 -11.77 -12.83 4.42
N GLN A 32 -11.83 -11.96 3.42
CA GLN A 32 -12.01 -12.34 2.01
C GLN A 32 -10.72 -12.76 1.32
N SER A 33 -9.57 -12.29 1.81
CA SER A 33 -8.28 -12.47 1.15
C SER A 33 -7.16 -12.67 2.19
N PRO A 34 -7.24 -13.71 3.02
CA PRO A 34 -6.31 -13.93 4.14
C PRO A 34 -4.85 -14.09 3.70
N THR A 35 -4.62 -14.56 2.47
CA THR A 35 -3.28 -14.75 1.91
C THR A 35 -2.69 -13.50 1.26
N ALA A 36 -3.46 -12.41 1.15
CA ALA A 36 -3.03 -11.15 0.53
C ALA A 36 -2.40 -10.17 1.53
N PHE A 37 -2.45 -10.47 2.83
CA PHE A 37 -1.96 -9.62 3.91
C PHE A 37 -0.94 -10.35 4.77
N SER A 38 -0.11 -9.57 5.46
CA SER A 38 0.91 -10.07 6.40
C SER A 38 0.32 -10.45 7.76
N SER A 39 -0.84 -9.91 8.12
CA SER A 39 -1.57 -10.22 9.35
C SER A 39 -2.85 -11.02 9.07
N THR A 40 -3.56 -11.41 10.12
CA THR A 40 -4.76 -12.27 10.04
C THR A 40 -5.99 -11.59 10.64
N LEU A 41 -7.19 -12.05 10.23
CA LEU A 41 -8.45 -11.60 10.85
C LEU A 41 -8.48 -11.92 12.34
N GLU A 42 -8.02 -13.11 12.74
CA GLU A 42 -7.98 -13.54 14.14
C GLU A 42 -7.16 -12.58 15.00
N THR A 43 -5.99 -12.17 14.52
CA THR A 43 -5.13 -11.20 15.21
C THR A 43 -5.73 -9.80 15.19
N GLU A 44 -6.04 -9.24 14.02
CA GLU A 44 -6.44 -7.83 13.93
C GLU A 44 -7.82 -7.56 14.53
N SER A 45 -8.73 -8.55 14.57
CA SER A 45 -10.06 -8.39 15.18
C SER A 45 -10.01 -8.16 16.69
N GLN A 46 -8.90 -8.52 17.34
CA GLN A 46 -8.68 -8.33 18.77
C GLN A 46 -8.07 -6.96 19.10
N PHE A 47 -7.70 -6.16 18.08
CA PHE A 47 -7.12 -4.84 18.31
C PHE A 47 -8.17 -3.83 18.80
N ASP A 48 -7.79 -3.12 19.86
CA ASP A 48 -8.52 -1.98 20.40
C ASP A 48 -8.60 -0.83 19.40
N ASP A 49 -9.58 0.04 19.58
CA ASP A 49 -9.86 1.15 18.66
C ASP A 49 -8.69 2.14 18.54
N ASP A 50 -7.89 2.31 19.59
CA ASP A 50 -6.68 3.15 19.58
C ASP A 50 -5.61 2.66 18.58
N VAL A 51 -5.53 1.35 18.34
CA VAL A 51 -4.65 0.79 17.31
C VAL A 51 -5.11 1.23 15.91
N TRP A 52 -6.42 1.30 15.68
CA TRP A 52 -6.97 1.73 14.40
C TRP A 52 -6.79 3.22 14.18
N VAL A 53 -6.94 4.02 15.23
CA VAL A 53 -6.65 5.46 15.19
C VAL A 53 -5.16 5.70 14.94
N SER A 54 -4.26 5.02 15.65
CA SER A 54 -2.81 5.17 15.46
C SER A 54 -2.36 4.80 14.05
N ARG A 55 -2.96 3.77 13.44
CA ARG A 55 -2.70 3.40 12.03
C ARG A 55 -3.02 4.51 11.03
N LEU A 56 -4.11 5.26 11.24
CA LEU A 56 -4.46 6.41 10.40
C LEU A 56 -3.68 7.69 10.76
N ARG A 57 -3.09 7.77 11.96
CA ARG A 57 -2.21 8.88 12.38
C ARG A 57 -0.76 8.72 11.96
N ASP A 58 -0.35 7.52 11.56
CA ASP A 58 1.03 7.21 11.24
C ASP A 58 1.55 8.17 10.15
N PRO A 59 2.55 9.02 10.47
CA PRO A 59 3.03 10.02 9.53
C PRO A 59 3.75 9.41 8.32
N GLU A 60 4.18 8.15 8.41
CA GLU A 60 4.78 7.42 7.29
C GLU A 60 3.73 6.77 6.40
N LYS A 61 2.43 6.93 6.67
CA LYS A 61 1.35 6.31 5.90
C LYS A 61 0.38 7.32 5.32
N GLU A 62 0.07 7.13 4.04
CA GLU A 62 -1.00 7.86 3.35
C GLU A 62 -2.08 6.87 2.95
N THR A 63 -3.31 7.06 3.45
CA THR A 63 -4.43 6.15 3.19
C THR A 63 -5.49 6.83 2.34
N PHE A 64 -5.91 6.15 1.29
CA PHE A 64 -6.96 6.60 0.38
C PHE A 64 -8.10 5.59 0.38
N ILE A 65 -9.33 6.09 0.32
CA ILE A 65 -10.54 5.31 0.39
C ILE A 65 -11.46 5.64 -0.78
N CYS A 66 -12.08 4.62 -1.36
CA CYS A 66 -13.23 4.80 -2.23
C CYS A 66 -14.52 4.64 -1.41
N VAL A 67 -15.38 5.66 -1.48
CA VAL A 67 -16.68 5.67 -0.83
C VAL A 67 -17.76 5.51 -1.88
N PHE A 68 -18.72 4.63 -1.60
CA PHE A 68 -19.91 4.43 -2.40
C PHE A 68 -21.09 5.15 -1.79
N GLU A 69 -21.75 6.00 -2.59
CA GLU A 69 -22.93 6.76 -2.18
C GLU A 69 -24.20 6.04 -2.64
N GLY A 70 -24.83 5.35 -1.68
CA GLY A 70 -26.02 4.50 -1.83
C GLY A 70 -27.30 5.18 -1.32
N GLY A 71 -27.70 6.28 -1.94
CA GLY A 71 -28.95 6.97 -1.59
C GLY A 71 -28.88 7.65 -0.22
N GLN A 72 -29.31 6.96 0.84
CA GLN A 72 -29.32 7.49 2.21
C GLN A 72 -28.09 7.08 3.04
N SER A 73 -27.21 6.23 2.52
CA SER A 73 -25.99 5.80 3.22
C SER A 73 -24.75 5.84 2.34
N SER A 74 -23.61 6.07 2.98
CA SER A 74 -22.28 5.98 2.38
C SER A 74 -21.56 4.74 2.91
N GLU A 75 -20.89 3.98 2.05
CA GLU A 75 -20.09 2.80 2.44
C GLU A 75 -18.65 2.94 1.97
N TRP A 76 -17.68 2.55 2.81
CA TRP A 76 -16.27 2.48 2.40
C TRP A 76 -16.03 1.14 1.69
N VAL A 77 -15.72 1.18 0.39
CA VAL A 77 -15.76 -0.01 -0.47
C VAL A 77 -14.41 -0.41 -1.05
N ALA A 78 -13.41 0.45 -0.98
CA ALA A 78 -12.04 0.12 -1.37
C ALA A 78 -11.02 0.99 -0.61
N GLN A 79 -9.80 0.49 -0.48
CA GLN A 79 -8.69 1.20 0.13
C GLN A 79 -7.36 0.96 -0.59
N VAL A 80 -6.45 1.91 -0.48
CA VAL A 80 -5.01 1.73 -0.74
C VAL A 80 -4.23 2.54 0.28
N THR A 81 -3.07 2.04 0.68
CA THR A 81 -2.16 2.72 1.60
C THR A 81 -0.79 2.80 0.96
N LEU A 82 -0.15 3.96 1.06
CA LEU A 82 1.26 4.15 0.73
C LEU A 82 2.06 4.25 2.03
N ARG A 83 3.30 3.76 2.02
CA ARG A 83 4.29 3.98 3.07
C ARG A 83 5.46 4.79 2.51
N GLY A 84 5.80 5.89 3.17
CA GLY A 84 6.90 6.76 2.80
C GLY A 84 6.74 8.20 3.28
N PRO A 85 7.60 9.12 2.81
CA PRO A 85 8.76 8.82 1.96
C PRO A 85 9.81 7.97 2.70
N LEU A 86 10.39 7.00 2.01
CA LEU A 86 11.42 6.09 2.53
C LEU A 86 12.82 6.61 2.21
N SER A 87 13.75 6.40 3.13
CA SER A 87 15.17 6.69 2.90
C SER A 87 15.79 5.78 1.83
N ASP A 88 16.92 6.21 1.27
CA ASP A 88 17.77 5.38 0.39
C ASP A 88 18.03 3.99 1.00
N GLU A 89 18.34 3.94 2.31
CA GLU A 89 18.68 2.72 3.04
C GLU A 89 17.47 1.77 3.14
N GLU A 90 16.31 2.27 3.55
CA GLU A 90 15.10 1.46 3.70
C GLU A 90 14.55 0.94 2.37
N PHE A 91 14.79 1.66 1.28
CA PHE A 91 14.30 1.28 -0.03
C PHE A 91 15.26 0.33 -0.77
N THR A 92 16.55 0.37 -0.46
CA THR A 92 17.57 -0.45 -1.12
C THR A 92 17.38 -1.94 -0.79
N LEU A 93 17.59 -2.78 -1.80
CA LEU A 93 17.58 -4.24 -1.68
C LEU A 93 18.94 -4.82 -2.06
N PRO A 94 19.23 -6.08 -1.66
CA PRO A 94 20.39 -6.80 -2.15
C PRO A 94 20.41 -6.90 -3.67
N SER A 95 21.61 -6.97 -4.27
CA SER A 95 21.80 -7.03 -5.72
C SER A 95 21.07 -8.20 -6.39
N GLU A 96 20.90 -9.30 -5.67
CA GLU A 96 20.21 -10.52 -6.06
C GLU A 96 18.72 -10.29 -6.31
N SER A 97 18.15 -9.20 -5.78
CA SER A 97 16.78 -8.81 -6.10
C SER A 97 16.61 -8.39 -7.54
N GLY A 98 17.68 -7.96 -8.22
CA GLY A 98 17.62 -7.36 -9.57
C GLY A 98 17.03 -5.95 -9.61
N GLN A 99 16.46 -5.46 -8.50
CA GLN A 99 16.02 -4.07 -8.39
C GLN A 99 17.24 -3.16 -8.47
N SER A 100 17.19 -2.17 -9.36
CA SER A 100 18.23 -1.14 -9.41
C SER A 100 18.29 -0.36 -8.09
N SER A 101 19.48 0.10 -7.73
CA SER A 101 19.64 1.00 -6.59
C SER A 101 18.84 2.29 -6.84
N PRO A 102 18.07 2.76 -5.86
CA PRO A 102 17.29 3.98 -6.03
C PRO A 102 18.22 5.20 -6.12
N ALA A 103 17.72 6.30 -6.69
CA ALA A 103 18.48 7.55 -6.68
C ALA A 103 18.51 8.16 -5.27
N ARG A 104 19.52 9.01 -5.01
CA ARG A 104 19.73 9.60 -3.68
C ARG A 104 18.54 10.41 -3.20
N ASP A 105 18.36 10.47 -1.89
CA ASP A 105 17.40 11.36 -1.25
C ASP A 105 17.55 12.81 -1.76
N GLY A 106 16.42 13.43 -2.08
CA GLY A 106 16.36 14.75 -2.69
C GLY A 106 16.41 14.77 -4.23
N LEU A 107 16.82 13.69 -4.89
CA LEU A 107 16.66 13.50 -6.34
C LEU A 107 15.43 12.64 -6.66
N GLU A 108 15.11 11.70 -5.77
CA GLU A 108 13.98 10.79 -5.92
C GLU A 108 13.35 10.48 -4.56
N GLU A 109 12.04 10.64 -4.48
CA GLU A 109 11.25 10.29 -3.30
C GLU A 109 10.68 8.89 -3.45
N LYS A 110 10.74 8.06 -2.40
CA LYS A 110 10.55 6.62 -2.53
C LYS A 110 9.37 6.16 -1.70
N TRP A 111 8.46 5.41 -2.31
CA TRP A 111 7.22 4.98 -1.67
C TRP A 111 6.98 3.50 -1.88
N GLN A 112 6.57 2.81 -0.82
CA GLN A 112 6.07 1.44 -0.90
C GLN A 112 4.54 1.49 -0.90
N MET A 113 3.90 1.01 -1.97
CA MET A 113 2.44 0.83 -1.97
C MET A 113 2.07 -0.50 -1.30
N LEU A 114 1.14 -0.42 -0.36
CA LEU A 114 0.72 -1.50 0.53
C LEU A 114 -0.67 -2.04 0.15
N SER A 115 -1.61 -1.97 1.10
CA SER A 115 -2.87 -2.72 1.12
C SER A 115 -3.91 -2.17 0.15
N LEU A 116 -3.86 -2.61 -1.11
CA LEU A 116 -4.93 -2.38 -2.09
C LEU A 116 -6.03 -3.43 -1.96
N TYR A 117 -7.26 -3.00 -1.67
CA TYR A 117 -8.42 -3.89 -1.57
C TYR A 117 -9.69 -3.23 -2.08
N SER A 118 -10.62 -4.03 -2.60
CA SER A 118 -11.98 -3.61 -2.94
C SER A 118 -12.98 -4.71 -2.54
N LEU A 119 -14.11 -4.30 -1.96
CA LEU A 119 -15.21 -5.19 -1.63
C LEU A 119 -15.69 -5.97 -2.87
N PRO A 120 -15.94 -7.29 -2.77
CA PRO A 120 -16.32 -8.11 -3.91
C PRO A 120 -17.51 -7.55 -4.72
N SER A 121 -18.54 -7.02 -4.06
CA SER A 121 -19.74 -6.40 -4.68
C SER A 121 -19.45 -5.12 -5.48
N HIS A 122 -18.26 -4.53 -5.32
CA HIS A 122 -17.83 -3.30 -6.01
C HIS A 122 -16.67 -3.53 -6.99
N ARG A 123 -16.21 -4.78 -7.17
CA ARG A 123 -15.16 -5.13 -8.14
C ARG A 123 -15.65 -5.04 -9.59
N GLY A 124 -14.71 -5.04 -10.54
CA GLY A 124 -15.01 -4.96 -11.97
C GLY A 124 -15.42 -3.57 -12.47
N LYS A 125 -15.45 -2.56 -11.58
CA LYS A 125 -15.87 -1.18 -11.89
C LYS A 125 -14.70 -0.19 -12.02
N GLY A 126 -13.46 -0.70 -12.09
CA GLY A 126 -12.24 0.11 -12.20
C GLY A 126 -11.82 0.87 -10.94
N LEU A 127 -12.46 0.62 -9.79
CA LEU A 127 -12.21 1.38 -8.55
C LEU A 127 -10.77 1.30 -8.06
N ALA A 128 -10.16 0.11 -8.12
CA ALA A 128 -8.77 -0.07 -7.71
C ALA A 128 -7.80 0.78 -8.54
N ALA A 129 -8.00 0.84 -9.86
CA ALA A 129 -7.17 1.66 -10.75
C ALA A 129 -7.32 3.15 -10.43
N LYS A 130 -8.56 3.62 -10.26
CA LYS A 130 -8.85 5.01 -9.87
C LYS A 130 -8.23 5.37 -8.54
N LEU A 131 -8.35 4.49 -7.54
CA LEU A 131 -7.78 4.73 -6.22
C LEU A 131 -6.24 4.82 -6.24
N CYS A 132 -5.58 3.99 -7.05
CA CYS A 132 -4.14 4.15 -7.29
C CYS A 132 -3.80 5.48 -7.98
N GLN A 133 -4.59 5.91 -8.95
CA GLN A 133 -4.40 7.20 -9.64
C GLN A 133 -4.52 8.38 -8.66
N GLU A 134 -5.51 8.37 -7.76
CA GLU A 134 -5.65 9.39 -6.70
C GLU A 134 -4.40 9.42 -5.80
N ALA A 135 -3.88 8.25 -5.44
CA ALA A 135 -2.66 8.14 -4.64
C ALA A 135 -1.43 8.68 -5.39
N PHE A 136 -1.29 8.40 -6.69
CA PHE A 136 -0.18 8.91 -7.51
C PHE A 136 -0.27 10.42 -7.73
N GLN A 137 -1.47 10.93 -8.02
CA GLN A 137 -1.73 12.35 -8.16
C GLN A 137 -1.41 13.10 -6.86
N PHE A 138 -1.76 12.52 -5.71
CA PHE A 138 -1.33 13.06 -4.42
C PHE A 138 0.20 13.17 -4.34
N LEU A 139 0.95 12.12 -4.65
CA LEU A 139 2.43 12.15 -4.62
C LEU A 139 3.03 13.17 -5.59
N GLU A 140 2.45 13.32 -6.77
CA GLU A 140 2.88 14.28 -7.80
C GLU A 140 2.60 15.74 -7.38
N SER A 141 1.48 15.98 -6.70
CA SER A 141 1.04 17.32 -6.27
C SER A 141 1.67 17.82 -4.96
N GLN A 142 2.49 17.02 -4.28
CA GLN A 142 3.15 17.42 -3.04
C GLN A 142 4.15 18.57 -3.25
N HIS A 143 3.74 19.78 -2.86
CA HIS A 143 4.58 20.98 -2.87
C HIS A 143 5.49 21.02 -1.62
N GLY A 144 6.74 21.50 -1.77
CA GLY A 144 7.77 21.43 -0.70
C GLY A 144 8.72 20.23 -0.84
N THR A 145 8.34 19.33 -1.75
CA THR A 145 9.14 18.31 -2.43
C THR A 145 10.45 18.81 -3.07
N LYS A 146 11.68 18.51 -2.62
CA LYS A 146 12.88 18.85 -3.45
C LYS A 146 13.11 17.88 -4.61
N ALA A 147 12.54 16.68 -4.52
CA ALA A 147 12.78 15.62 -5.50
C ALA A 147 11.86 15.78 -6.74
N PRO A 148 12.41 15.90 -7.95
CA PRO A 148 11.63 15.99 -9.19
C PRO A 148 10.95 14.67 -9.59
N HIS A 149 11.43 13.55 -9.04
CA HIS A 149 10.91 12.22 -9.33
C HIS A 149 10.39 11.52 -8.08
N VAL A 150 9.38 10.67 -8.28
CA VAL A 150 8.87 9.78 -7.24
C VAL A 150 8.91 8.35 -7.76
N LEU A 151 9.48 7.44 -6.97
CA LEU A 151 9.53 6.01 -7.26
C LEU A 151 8.56 5.28 -6.34
N VAL A 152 7.53 4.68 -6.93
CA VAL A 152 6.56 3.86 -6.21
C VAL A 152 6.85 2.39 -6.48
N ARG A 153 7.05 1.60 -5.42
CA ARG A 153 7.29 0.15 -5.48
C ARG A 153 6.12 -0.64 -4.92
N ILE A 154 5.87 -1.78 -5.52
CA ILE A 154 5.06 -2.86 -4.97
C ILE A 154 5.85 -4.17 -4.95
N MET A 155 5.49 -5.05 -4.03
CA MET A 155 5.96 -6.44 -4.01
C MET A 155 4.74 -7.35 -3.95
N VAL A 156 4.61 -8.23 -4.93
CA VAL A 156 3.41 -9.02 -5.14
C VAL A 156 3.76 -10.50 -5.31
N LYS A 157 2.91 -11.37 -4.76
CA LYS A 157 3.02 -12.82 -4.99
C LYS A 157 2.82 -13.12 -6.48
N PRO A 158 3.65 -13.96 -7.11
CA PRO A 158 3.58 -14.23 -8.54
C PRO A 158 2.25 -14.87 -8.95
N GLU A 159 1.58 -15.58 -8.04
CA GLU A 159 0.26 -16.19 -8.27
C GLU A 159 -0.86 -15.14 -8.40
N ASN A 160 -0.64 -13.93 -7.88
CA ASN A 160 -1.62 -12.83 -7.96
C ASN A 160 -1.52 -12.09 -9.30
N THR A 161 -1.73 -12.85 -10.37
CA THR A 161 -1.67 -12.37 -11.77
C THR A 161 -2.66 -11.25 -12.07
N ALA A 162 -3.81 -11.22 -11.37
CA ALA A 162 -4.79 -10.15 -11.50
C ALA A 162 -4.22 -8.80 -11.01
N THR A 163 -3.54 -8.80 -9.86
CA THR A 163 -2.87 -7.61 -9.32
C THR A 163 -1.70 -7.18 -10.19
N ILE A 164 -0.88 -8.12 -10.68
CA ILE A 164 0.22 -7.82 -11.61
C ILE A 164 -0.30 -7.10 -12.87
N ARG A 165 -1.32 -7.66 -13.52
CA ARG A 165 -1.94 -7.05 -14.72
C ARG A 165 -2.58 -5.68 -14.45
N LEU A 166 -3.11 -5.47 -13.25
CA LEU A 166 -3.60 -4.15 -12.85
C LEU A 166 -2.47 -3.14 -12.85
N TYR A 167 -1.36 -3.45 -12.18
CA TYR A 167 -0.23 -2.52 -12.06
C TYR A 167 0.51 -2.32 -13.38
N GLU A 168 0.64 -3.33 -14.23
CA GLU A 168 1.18 -3.18 -15.59
C GLU A 168 0.39 -2.14 -16.40
N ARG A 169 -0.95 -2.18 -16.32
CA ARG A 169 -1.80 -1.18 -16.98
C ARG A 169 -1.70 0.21 -16.38
N LEU A 170 -1.33 0.30 -15.10
CA LEU A 170 -1.02 1.57 -14.43
C LEU A 170 0.41 2.05 -14.72
N GLY A 171 1.16 1.36 -15.56
CA GLY A 171 2.50 1.76 -16.00
C GLY A 171 3.65 1.14 -15.22
N PHE A 172 3.39 0.36 -14.17
CA PHE A 172 4.44 -0.32 -13.42
C PHE A 172 5.20 -1.29 -14.33
N LYS A 173 6.52 -1.35 -14.12
CA LYS A 173 7.42 -2.28 -14.80
C LYS A 173 7.92 -3.31 -13.81
N HIS A 174 8.13 -4.54 -14.28
CA HIS A 174 8.84 -5.56 -13.51
C HIS A 174 10.29 -5.10 -13.33
N THR A 175 10.75 -5.03 -12.08
CA THR A 175 12.09 -4.53 -11.75
C THR A 175 12.94 -5.53 -10.98
N GLY A 176 12.38 -6.68 -10.60
CA GLY A 176 13.13 -7.70 -9.90
C GLY A 176 12.26 -8.70 -9.17
N HIS A 177 12.89 -9.44 -8.26
CA HIS A 177 12.24 -10.40 -7.39
C HIS A 177 12.66 -10.20 -5.94
N CYS A 178 11.76 -10.45 -5.00
CA CYS A 178 12.03 -10.32 -3.57
C CYS A 178 11.82 -11.63 -2.81
N THR A 179 12.49 -11.76 -1.67
CA THR A 179 12.13 -12.75 -0.66
C THR A 179 10.93 -12.27 0.15
N LEU A 180 10.29 -13.15 0.92
CA LEU A 180 9.25 -12.73 1.85
C LEU A 180 9.82 -11.87 2.98
N GLU A 181 11.05 -12.14 3.43
CA GLU A 181 11.74 -11.29 4.41
C GLU A 181 11.86 -9.84 3.90
N GLU A 182 12.37 -9.66 2.69
CA GLU A 182 12.53 -8.34 2.06
C GLU A 182 11.18 -7.63 1.90
N ALA A 183 10.14 -8.36 1.49
CA ALA A 183 8.79 -7.83 1.37
C ALA A 183 8.20 -7.37 2.71
N LEU A 184 8.39 -8.15 3.79
CA LEU A 184 7.95 -7.76 5.13
C LEU A 184 8.68 -6.51 5.62
N ARG A 185 9.99 -6.42 5.39
CA ARG A 185 10.79 -5.22 5.72
C ARG A 185 10.29 -3.99 4.95
N ALA A 186 10.15 -4.12 3.63
CA ALA A 186 9.67 -3.05 2.75
C ALA A 186 8.28 -2.54 3.17
N ASN A 187 7.41 -3.44 3.64
CA ASN A 187 6.06 -3.11 4.08
C ASN A 187 5.97 -2.48 5.48
N GLY A 188 7.09 -2.40 6.23
CA GLY A 188 7.10 -1.96 7.63
C GLY A 188 6.68 -3.05 8.63
N ASP A 189 6.63 -4.31 8.19
CA ASP A 189 6.18 -5.47 8.96
C ASP A 189 7.36 -6.33 9.45
N SER A 190 8.51 -5.70 9.70
CA SER A 190 9.73 -6.41 10.13
C SER A 190 9.57 -7.15 11.46
N HIS A 191 8.63 -6.72 12.30
CA HIS A 191 8.26 -7.38 13.56
C HIS A 191 7.65 -8.79 13.35
N LEU A 192 7.18 -9.12 12.15
CA LEU A 192 6.66 -10.44 11.79
C LEU A 192 7.75 -11.42 11.31
N ILE A 193 8.99 -10.98 11.21
CA ILE A 193 10.12 -11.81 10.80
C ILE A 193 10.63 -12.60 12.01
N PRO A 194 10.69 -13.95 11.94
CA PRO A 194 11.23 -14.76 13.03
C PRO A 194 12.68 -14.39 13.36
N LYS A 195 13.06 -14.51 14.64
CA LYS A 195 14.45 -14.34 15.07
C LYS A 195 15.27 -15.60 14.72
N GLY A 196 16.52 -15.41 14.33
CA GLY A 196 17.46 -16.51 14.08
C GLY A 196 17.48 -16.97 12.62
N LYS A 197 17.77 -18.25 12.39
CA LYS A 197 17.84 -18.81 11.04
C LYS A 197 16.43 -18.89 10.45
N LEU A 198 16.25 -18.23 9.31
CA LEU A 198 14.97 -18.19 8.60
C LEU A 198 14.73 -19.48 7.80
N GLU A 199 13.47 -19.92 7.77
CA GLU A 199 12.99 -21.00 6.91
C GLU A 199 12.96 -20.57 5.43
N ASP A 200 12.95 -21.55 4.52
CA ASP A 200 12.96 -21.33 3.06
C ASP A 200 11.82 -20.42 2.58
N LYS A 201 10.65 -20.45 3.23
CA LYS A 201 9.53 -19.57 2.86
C LYS A 201 9.84 -18.08 3.02
N TYR A 202 10.79 -17.72 3.89
CA TYR A 202 11.23 -16.34 4.12
C TYR A 202 12.36 -15.92 3.18
N THR A 203 13.20 -16.86 2.76
CA THR A 203 14.44 -16.61 2.01
C THR A 203 14.31 -16.93 0.52
N THR A 204 13.31 -17.70 0.11
CA THR A 204 13.04 -18.00 -1.30
C THR A 204 12.60 -16.72 -2.02
N ARG A 205 13.31 -16.40 -3.11
CA ARG A 205 13.08 -15.22 -3.93
C ARG A 205 12.01 -15.50 -5.00
N SER A 206 10.75 -15.54 -4.59
CA SER A 206 9.60 -15.79 -5.49
C SER A 206 8.70 -14.58 -5.71
N GLY A 207 8.73 -13.59 -4.81
CA GLY A 207 7.93 -12.37 -4.95
C GLY A 207 8.37 -11.58 -6.17
N VAL A 208 7.43 -10.92 -6.84
CA VAL A 208 7.68 -10.05 -7.99
C VAL A 208 7.74 -8.61 -7.49
N ILE A 209 8.82 -7.90 -7.84
CA ILE A 209 8.95 -6.47 -7.59
C ILE A 209 8.51 -5.75 -8.85
N MET A 210 7.63 -4.76 -8.69
CA MET A 210 7.31 -3.82 -9.75
C MET A 210 7.47 -2.40 -9.25
N ALA A 211 7.88 -1.50 -10.13
CA ALA A 211 8.02 -0.09 -9.81
C ALA A 211 7.45 0.82 -10.91
N LEU A 212 7.00 2.00 -10.48
CA LEU A 212 6.50 3.09 -11.32
C LEU A 212 7.28 4.36 -10.94
N GLN A 213 7.84 5.02 -11.94
CA GLN A 213 8.43 6.35 -11.77
C GLN A 213 7.40 7.39 -12.19
N LEU A 214 7.14 8.33 -11.30
CA LEU A 214 6.30 9.51 -11.51
C LEU A 214 7.18 10.76 -11.60
N CYS A 215 6.67 11.79 -12.26
CA CYS A 215 7.33 13.08 -12.36
C CYS A 215 6.46 14.14 -11.69
N ARG A 216 7.09 15.02 -10.91
CA ARG A 216 6.41 16.21 -10.43
C ARG A 216 6.51 17.29 -11.50
N ASP A 217 5.39 17.93 -11.81
CA ASP A 217 5.39 19.15 -12.61
C ASP A 217 6.09 20.24 -11.78
N THR A 218 7.33 20.55 -12.14
CA THR A 218 8.14 21.62 -11.53
C THR A 218 7.79 22.98 -12.08
#